data_AF-A0A371QX95-F1
#
_entry.id   AF-A0A371QX95-F1
#
_cell.length_a   1.000
_cell.length_b   1.000
_cell.length_c   1.000
_cell.angle_alpha   90.00
_cell.angle_beta   90.00
_cell.angle_gamma   90.00
#
_symmetry.space_group_name_H-M   'P 1'
#
loop_
_entity.id
_entity.type
_entity.pdbx_description
1 polymer ?
#
loop_
_entity_poly.entity_id
_entity_poly.type
_entity_poly.pdbx_seq_one_letter_code
_entity_poly.pdbx_strand_id
1 'polypeptide(L)'
;MVKRVLIRGLEAGSAYLAYLLRESGVEVDIQTSNPSDPLLDIPPFAPLFTLDFIKEVLAVRLVEQPTDSYDVVVDSCDVVGLEGVREVLNSDVPVYIIGDGWLSASLSLYRSLPVPDVDVDLPVEKTNNFREFSVKYRPYVGGNYSICGSFRDAWGGCLYAPMRALERIFAAVDAYASIMGLEAPRRKLRLEYAVGRDRFYAAVGCRPEGKASKINVGDAQIWIYGEEGAPRYLFFQGRPEHAPWFFAVYNLARAVDSAFLYDFSTQGRGGFNLAFVGHLFRKLRE
;
A
#
# COMPACT_ATOMS: atom_id res chain seq x y z
N MET A 1 -13.19 -5.74 26.35
CA MET A 1 -13.06 -4.45 25.65
C MET A 1 -11.59 -4.10 25.68
N VAL A 2 -10.97 -3.90 24.52
CA VAL A 2 -9.55 -3.56 24.42
C VAL A 2 -9.35 -2.16 25.02
N LYS A 3 -8.44 -2.03 25.96
CA LYS A 3 -8.13 -0.78 26.65
C LYS A 3 -6.72 -0.31 26.37
N ARG A 4 -5.78 -1.24 26.18
CA ARG A 4 -4.37 -0.90 25.97
C ARG A 4 -3.70 -1.74 24.90
N VAL A 5 -3.05 -1.08 23.96
CA VAL A 5 -2.40 -1.70 22.80
C VAL A 5 -0.92 -1.29 22.72
N LEU A 6 -0.06 -2.26 22.46
CA LEU A 6 1.33 -2.04 22.09
C LEU A 6 1.46 -2.15 20.57
N ILE A 7 2.03 -1.14 19.93
CA ILE A 7 2.45 -1.22 18.52
C ILE A 7 3.98 -1.29 18.49
N ARG A 8 4.55 -2.28 17.79
CA ARG A 8 6.00 -2.45 17.69
C ARG A 8 6.47 -2.10 16.28
N GLY A 9 7.29 -1.06 16.18
CA GLY A 9 7.74 -0.46 14.93
C GLY A 9 6.97 0.81 14.59
N LEU A 10 7.68 1.82 14.10
CA LEU A 10 7.11 3.11 13.69
C LEU A 10 7.31 3.34 12.19
N GLU A 11 6.24 3.06 11.43
CA GLU A 11 6.07 3.45 10.03
C GLU A 11 4.67 4.05 9.81
N ALA A 12 4.32 4.44 8.58
CA ALA A 12 3.08 5.16 8.28
C ALA A 12 1.80 4.41 8.70
N GLY A 13 1.74 3.08 8.51
CA GLY A 13 0.65 2.23 8.97
C GLY A 13 0.54 2.20 10.50
N SER A 14 1.64 2.00 11.22
CA SER A 14 1.69 2.06 12.70
C SER A 14 1.19 3.39 13.23
N ALA A 15 1.62 4.51 12.64
CA ALA A 15 1.19 5.84 13.05
C ALA A 15 -0.31 6.04 12.81
N TYR A 16 -0.83 5.55 11.68
CA TYR A 16 -2.26 5.60 11.39
C TYR A 16 -3.09 4.72 12.32
N LEU A 17 -2.61 3.51 12.65
CA LEU A 17 -3.25 2.64 13.62
C LEU A 17 -3.33 3.30 15.00
N ALA A 18 -2.23 3.94 15.43
CA ALA A 18 -2.20 4.67 16.69
C ALA A 18 -3.27 5.77 16.72
N TYR A 19 -3.40 6.54 15.64
CA TYR A 19 -4.47 7.53 15.48
C TYR A 19 -5.86 6.91 15.67
N LEU A 20 -6.21 5.86 14.91
CA LEU A 20 -7.54 5.23 14.98
C LEU A 20 -7.87 4.69 16.39
N LEU A 21 -6.89 4.07 17.06
CA LEU A 21 -7.05 3.54 18.41
C LEU A 21 -7.23 4.65 19.45
N ARG A 22 -6.43 5.73 19.35
CA ARG A 22 -6.53 6.88 20.26
C ARG A 22 -7.86 7.62 20.13
N GLU A 23 -8.34 7.83 18.90
CA GLU A 23 -9.68 8.38 18.64
C GLU A 23 -10.80 7.51 19.23
N SER A 24 -10.54 6.21 19.39
CA SER A 24 -11.48 5.25 20.00
C SER A 24 -11.33 5.12 21.52
N GLY A 25 -10.51 5.96 22.17
CA GLY A 25 -10.28 5.95 23.61
C GLY A 25 -9.37 4.83 24.12
N VAL A 26 -8.62 4.17 23.24
CA VAL A 26 -7.65 3.12 23.61
C VAL A 26 -6.33 3.76 24.02
N GLU A 27 -5.67 3.24 25.05
CA GLU A 27 -4.29 3.62 25.40
C GLU A 27 -3.31 2.94 24.45
N VAL A 28 -2.38 3.71 23.90
CA VAL A 28 -1.41 3.21 22.91
C VAL A 28 0.01 3.55 23.35
N ASP A 29 0.85 2.52 23.39
CA ASP A 29 2.31 2.66 23.48
C ASP A 29 2.94 2.17 22.17
N ILE A 30 3.97 2.87 21.69
CA ILE A 30 4.75 2.46 20.52
C ILE A 30 6.15 2.06 20.96
N GLN A 31 6.51 0.81 20.73
CA GLN A 31 7.90 0.36 20.84
C GLN A 31 8.63 0.62 19.54
N THR A 32 9.63 1.48 19.53
CA THR A 32 10.46 1.75 18.36
C THR A 32 11.91 1.95 18.75
N SER A 33 12.81 1.45 17.91
CA SER A 33 14.25 1.65 18.02
C SER A 33 14.74 2.83 17.17
N ASN A 34 13.84 3.45 16.40
CA ASN A 34 14.14 4.58 15.54
C ASN A 34 12.97 5.59 15.51
N PRO A 35 12.83 6.44 16.55
CA PRO A 35 11.69 7.34 16.71
C PRO A 35 11.82 8.54 15.75
N SER A 36 11.50 8.31 14.48
CA SER A 36 11.61 9.27 13.40
C SER A 36 10.26 9.44 12.69
N ASP A 37 10.06 10.55 11.96
CA ASP A 37 8.77 10.78 11.32
C ASP A 37 8.46 9.67 10.30
N PRO A 38 7.28 9.04 10.37
CA PRO A 38 6.86 8.04 9.39
C PRO A 38 6.70 8.67 8.01
N LEU A 39 7.58 8.29 7.08
CA LEU A 39 7.56 8.79 5.71
C LEU A 39 6.41 8.17 4.90
N LEU A 40 5.73 9.00 4.11
CA LEU A 40 4.93 8.52 2.99
C LEU A 40 5.82 8.32 1.77
N ASP A 41 5.53 7.27 1.03
CA ASP A 41 6.17 6.93 -0.25
C ASP A 41 5.31 7.36 -1.46
N ILE A 42 4.43 8.33 -1.24
CA ILE A 42 3.66 9.06 -2.25
C ILE A 42 4.04 10.54 -2.25
N PRO A 43 4.16 11.20 -3.41
CA PRO A 43 4.39 12.64 -3.49
C PRO A 43 3.36 13.45 -2.69
N PRO A 44 3.77 14.51 -1.97
CA PRO A 44 5.10 15.14 -1.96
C PRO A 44 6.19 14.45 -1.10
N PHE A 45 6.03 13.16 -0.76
CA PHE A 45 6.98 12.36 0.03
C PHE A 45 7.26 12.95 1.42
N ALA A 46 6.20 13.44 2.05
CA ALA A 46 6.21 14.05 3.37
C ALA A 46 5.50 13.15 4.39
N PRO A 47 5.85 13.21 5.68
CA PRO A 47 5.13 12.47 6.70
C PRO A 47 3.69 12.97 6.82
N LEU A 48 2.74 12.04 6.91
CA LEU A 48 1.34 12.36 7.23
C LEU A 48 1.15 12.66 8.72
N PHE A 49 1.87 11.90 9.55
CA PHE A 49 1.87 12.02 11.00
C PHE A 49 3.27 12.41 11.44
N THR A 50 3.45 13.62 11.95
CA THR A 50 4.75 14.01 12.54
C THR A 50 4.94 13.33 13.89
N LEU A 51 6.19 13.18 14.32
CA LEU A 51 6.50 12.62 15.62
C LEU A 51 5.87 13.45 16.76
N ASP A 52 5.87 14.77 16.62
CA ASP A 52 5.26 15.69 17.58
C ASP A 52 3.74 15.51 17.62
N PHE A 53 3.08 15.34 16.48
CA PHE A 53 1.65 15.01 16.45
C PHE A 53 1.36 13.70 17.18
N ILE A 54 2.16 12.66 16.96
CA ILE A 54 1.99 11.36 17.62
C ILE A 54 2.19 11.48 19.14
N LYS A 55 3.21 12.20 19.59
CA LYS A 55 3.54 12.33 21.02
C LYS A 55 2.62 13.30 21.75
N GLU A 56 2.35 14.46 21.17
CA GLU A 56 1.74 15.59 21.86
C GLU A 56 0.23 15.65 21.63
N VAL A 57 -0.22 15.37 20.40
CA VAL A 57 -1.65 15.43 20.05
C VAL A 57 -2.33 14.10 20.34
N LEU A 58 -1.75 12.99 19.86
CA LEU A 58 -2.30 11.67 20.15
C LEU A 58 -1.96 11.20 21.57
N ALA A 59 -1.04 11.85 22.28
CA ALA A 59 -0.58 11.45 23.61
C ALA A 59 -0.11 9.98 23.67
N VAL A 60 0.54 9.51 22.61
CA VAL A 60 1.12 8.16 22.52
C VAL A 60 2.49 8.16 23.19
N ARG A 61 2.77 7.16 24.02
CA ARG A 61 4.08 7.02 24.65
C ARG A 61 5.00 6.18 23.77
N LEU A 62 6.21 6.69 23.52
CA LEU A 62 7.27 5.89 22.89
C LEU A 62 8.05 5.16 23.98
N VAL A 63 8.21 3.85 23.84
CA VAL A 63 8.85 2.98 24.84
C VAL A 63 9.97 2.16 24.21
N GLU A 64 11.09 1.98 24.89
CA GLU A 64 12.16 1.10 24.40
C GLU A 64 11.95 -0.35 24.83
N GLN A 65 11.52 -0.54 26.09
CA GLN A 65 11.22 -1.84 26.68
C GLN A 65 9.83 -1.80 27.32
N PRO A 66 8.81 -2.41 26.70
CA PRO A 66 7.48 -2.48 27.29
C PRO A 66 7.50 -3.37 28.55
N THR A 67 7.18 -2.80 29.71
CA THR A 67 7.18 -3.50 31.02
C THR A 67 5.80 -3.97 31.48
N ASP A 68 4.75 -3.49 30.83
CA ASP A 68 3.38 -3.67 31.28
C ASP A 68 2.64 -4.76 30.49
N SER A 69 1.49 -5.22 31.01
CA SER A 69 0.59 -6.09 30.26
C SER A 69 -0.24 -5.29 29.25
N TYR A 70 -0.32 -5.78 28.01
CA TYR A 70 -1.10 -5.21 26.92
C TYR A 70 -2.21 -6.18 26.52
N ASP A 71 -3.38 -5.66 26.18
CA ASP A 71 -4.50 -6.49 25.71
C ASP A 71 -4.20 -7.04 24.31
N VAL A 72 -3.51 -6.22 23.49
CA VAL A 72 -3.13 -6.55 22.12
C VAL A 72 -1.72 -6.01 21.83
N VAL A 73 -0.95 -6.80 21.10
CA VAL A 73 0.33 -6.41 20.50
C VAL A 73 0.19 -6.44 18.98
N VAL A 74 0.54 -5.35 18.31
CA VAL A 74 0.56 -5.24 16.85
C VAL A 74 1.98 -5.06 16.37
N ASP A 75 2.40 -5.92 15.44
CA ASP A 75 3.73 -5.89 14.87
C ASP A 75 3.77 -5.13 13.55
N SER A 76 4.78 -4.29 13.42
CA SER A 76 5.10 -3.60 12.19
C SER A 76 6.62 -3.62 12.02
N CYS A 77 7.18 -2.54 11.51
CA CYS A 77 8.61 -2.41 11.26
C CYS A 77 9.08 -0.97 11.48
N ASP A 78 10.34 -0.80 11.90
CA ASP A 78 11.02 0.49 11.82
C ASP A 78 11.68 0.63 10.44
N VAL A 79 11.59 1.82 9.84
CA VAL A 79 12.42 2.19 8.69
C VAL A 79 13.78 2.65 9.22
N VAL A 80 14.86 1.98 8.82
CA VAL A 80 16.22 2.26 9.29
C VAL A 80 16.94 3.17 8.31
N GLY A 81 17.65 4.18 8.82
CA GLY A 81 18.43 5.11 7.98
C GLY A 81 17.57 6.16 7.29
N LEU A 82 16.61 6.75 8.01
CA LEU A 82 15.62 7.68 7.47
C LEU A 82 16.24 8.87 6.72
N GLU A 83 17.39 9.38 7.19
CA GLU A 83 18.11 10.48 6.53
C GLU A 83 18.50 10.13 5.09
N GLY A 84 19.12 8.96 4.89
CA GLY A 84 19.45 8.48 3.54
C GLY A 84 18.22 8.22 2.69
N VAL A 85 17.11 7.77 3.29
CA VAL A 85 15.82 7.65 2.58
C VAL A 85 15.35 9.03 2.12
N ARG A 86 15.39 10.05 2.98
CA ARG A 86 15.01 11.43 2.64
C ARG A 86 15.88 12.03 1.54
N GLU A 87 17.18 11.77 1.55
CA GLU A 87 18.09 12.18 0.48
C GLU A 87 17.69 11.56 -0.86
N VAL A 88 17.38 10.26 -0.85
CA VAL A 88 16.96 9.52 -2.05
C VAL A 88 15.60 10.01 -2.57
N LEU A 89 14.64 10.31 -1.69
CA LEU A 89 13.35 10.90 -2.06
C LEU A 89 13.52 12.30 -2.72
N ASN A 90 14.66 12.96 -2.49
CA ASN A 90 15.00 14.28 -3.02
C ASN A 90 16.11 14.25 -4.10
N SER A 91 16.48 13.07 -4.60
CA SER A 91 17.52 12.93 -5.62
C SER A 91 17.06 13.51 -6.97
N ASP A 92 17.97 14.24 -7.64
CA ASP A 92 17.79 14.73 -9.02
C ASP A 92 18.31 13.76 -10.09
N VAL A 93 18.76 12.57 -9.68
CA VAL A 93 19.15 11.48 -10.59
C VAL A 93 18.25 10.26 -10.40
N PRO A 94 18.02 9.43 -11.43
CA PRO A 94 17.29 8.17 -11.30
C PRO A 94 17.87 7.30 -10.18
N VAL A 95 17.01 6.81 -9.29
CA VAL A 95 17.39 5.91 -8.20
C VAL A 95 16.61 4.62 -8.29
N TYR A 96 17.32 3.49 -8.28
CA TYR A 96 16.76 2.17 -8.08
C TYR A 96 16.76 1.81 -6.60
N ILE A 97 15.57 1.67 -6.02
CA ILE A 97 15.35 1.10 -4.71
C ILE A 97 15.36 -0.42 -4.83
N ILE A 98 16.40 -1.04 -4.29
CA ILE A 98 16.58 -2.49 -4.36
C ILE A 98 15.38 -3.18 -3.71
N GLY A 99 14.65 -3.98 -4.49
CA GLY A 99 13.47 -4.72 -4.05
C GLY A 99 12.16 -3.93 -4.04
N ASP A 100 12.16 -2.67 -4.47
CA ASP A 100 10.94 -1.86 -4.68
C ASP A 100 11.07 -0.98 -5.94
N GLY A 101 10.98 -1.63 -7.10
CA GLY A 101 10.99 -0.92 -8.38
C GLY A 101 9.82 0.05 -8.58
N TRP A 102 8.69 -0.13 -7.87
CA TRP A 102 7.55 0.79 -7.95
C TRP A 102 7.81 2.10 -7.19
N LEU A 103 8.58 2.05 -6.09
CA LEU A 103 9.12 3.27 -5.47
C LEU A 103 10.08 3.98 -6.41
N SER A 104 10.98 3.22 -7.04
CA SER A 104 11.92 3.75 -8.03
C SER A 104 11.18 4.49 -9.15
N ALA A 105 10.10 3.89 -9.68
CA ALA A 105 9.23 4.53 -10.65
C ALA A 105 8.54 5.78 -10.12
N SER A 106 8.04 5.78 -8.89
CA SER A 106 7.42 6.96 -8.25
C SER A 106 8.40 8.15 -8.20
N LEU A 107 9.63 7.89 -7.77
CA LEU A 107 10.68 8.89 -7.65
C LEU A 107 11.02 9.51 -9.01
N SER A 108 11.29 8.66 -9.99
CA SER A 108 11.60 9.11 -11.35
C SER A 108 10.45 9.89 -11.97
N LEU A 109 9.21 9.39 -11.90
CA LEU A 109 8.04 10.04 -12.49
C LEU A 109 7.73 11.39 -11.84
N TYR A 110 7.87 11.50 -10.51
CA TYR A 110 7.64 12.77 -9.81
C TYR A 110 8.67 13.85 -10.19
N ARG A 111 9.86 13.45 -10.64
CA ARG A 111 10.94 14.34 -11.08
C ARG A 111 11.07 14.45 -12.59
N SER A 112 10.17 13.80 -13.35
CA SER A 112 10.25 13.73 -14.82
C SER A 112 11.59 13.16 -15.32
N LEU A 113 12.12 12.18 -14.59
CA LEU A 113 13.34 11.43 -14.93
C LEU A 113 12.97 10.08 -15.56
N PRO A 114 13.88 9.46 -16.34
CA PRO A 114 13.72 8.08 -16.78
C PRO A 114 13.63 7.10 -15.60
N VAL A 115 12.86 6.03 -15.75
CA VAL A 115 12.69 4.99 -14.73
C VAL A 115 13.80 3.94 -14.87
N PRO A 116 14.42 3.45 -13.78
CA PRO A 116 15.38 2.35 -13.84
C PRO A 116 14.83 1.12 -14.57
N ASP A 117 15.65 0.53 -15.44
CA ASP A 117 15.30 -0.66 -16.22
C ASP A 117 15.73 -1.95 -15.49
N VAL A 118 14.94 -2.38 -14.50
CA VAL A 118 15.29 -3.52 -13.63
C VAL A 118 14.16 -4.54 -13.52
N ASP A 119 13.08 -4.20 -12.83
CA ASP A 119 12.08 -5.17 -12.37
C ASP A 119 10.61 -4.75 -12.56
N VAL A 120 10.36 -3.53 -13.02
CA VAL A 120 8.99 -3.04 -13.29
C VAL A 120 8.81 -2.71 -14.76
N ASP A 121 7.83 -3.35 -15.39
CA ASP A 121 7.42 -3.09 -16.77
C ASP A 121 6.34 -2.00 -16.81
N LEU A 122 6.76 -0.74 -16.95
CA LEU A 122 5.87 0.41 -17.15
C LEU A 122 6.13 1.02 -18.54
N PRO A 123 5.09 1.54 -19.23
CA PRO A 123 5.23 2.20 -20.52
C PRO A 123 5.77 3.63 -20.37
N VAL A 124 7.04 3.72 -19.97
CA VAL A 124 7.75 4.96 -19.63
C VAL A 124 9.16 4.92 -20.22
N GLU A 125 9.84 6.06 -20.27
CA GLU A 125 11.26 6.09 -20.61
C GLU A 125 12.08 5.32 -19.57
N LYS A 126 12.99 4.48 -20.06
CA LYS A 126 13.82 3.58 -19.26
C LYS A 126 15.30 3.97 -19.32
N THR A 127 16.04 3.70 -18.26
CA THR A 127 17.49 3.97 -18.20
C THR A 127 18.25 2.87 -17.45
N ASN A 128 19.46 2.58 -17.93
CA ASN A 128 20.46 1.78 -17.22
C ASN A 128 21.44 2.65 -16.38
N ASN A 129 21.31 3.98 -16.48
CA ASN A 129 22.10 4.94 -15.71
C ASN A 129 21.29 5.39 -14.49
N PHE A 130 21.51 4.74 -13.36
CA PHE A 130 20.86 5.04 -12.09
C PHE A 130 21.79 4.79 -10.90
N ARG A 131 21.45 5.37 -9.75
CA ARG A 131 22.07 5.03 -8.46
C ARG A 131 21.25 3.95 -7.78
N GLU A 132 21.92 3.03 -7.09
CA GLU A 132 21.23 2.04 -6.26
C GLU A 132 21.13 2.51 -4.82
N PHE A 133 20.00 2.20 -4.18
CA PHE A 133 19.80 2.42 -2.76
C PHE A 133 18.98 1.30 -2.14
N SER A 134 19.27 0.96 -0.89
CA SER A 134 18.53 -0.07 -0.15
C SER A 134 17.83 0.56 1.04
N VAL A 135 16.50 0.44 1.07
CA VAL A 135 15.71 0.77 2.25
C VAL A 135 15.75 -0.42 3.19
N LYS A 136 16.20 -0.20 4.43
CA LYS A 136 16.28 -1.25 5.45
C LYS A 136 15.08 -1.17 6.37
N TYR A 137 14.41 -2.30 6.55
CA TYR A 137 13.32 -2.45 7.50
C TYR A 137 13.77 -3.35 8.65
N ARG A 138 13.46 -2.95 9.88
CA ARG A 138 13.64 -3.78 11.07
C ARG A 138 12.27 -4.29 11.50
N PRO A 139 11.90 -5.55 11.14
CA PRO A 139 10.59 -6.09 11.46
C PRO A 139 10.51 -6.53 12.93
N TYR A 140 9.32 -6.37 13.50
CA TYR A 140 8.93 -6.99 14.76
C TYR A 140 8.05 -8.22 14.48
N VAL A 141 8.13 -9.24 15.34
CA VAL A 141 7.41 -10.51 15.15
C VAL A 141 6.90 -11.09 16.47
N GLY A 142 5.82 -11.89 16.40
CA GLY A 142 5.22 -12.60 17.54
C GLY A 142 4.02 -11.90 18.21
N GLY A 143 3.54 -10.78 17.67
CA GLY A 143 2.35 -10.07 18.11
C GLY A 143 1.06 -10.73 17.61
N ASN A 144 -0.08 -10.23 18.09
CA ASN A 144 -1.41 -10.72 17.70
C ASN A 144 -1.76 -10.38 16.25
N TYR A 145 -1.29 -9.23 15.77
CA TYR A 145 -1.52 -8.72 14.41
C TYR A 145 -0.22 -8.28 13.77
N SER A 146 -0.18 -8.18 12.44
CA SER A 146 1.00 -7.71 11.72
C SER A 146 0.66 -6.81 10.52
N ILE A 147 1.32 -5.66 10.45
CA ILE A 147 1.23 -4.64 9.38
C ILE A 147 2.34 -4.85 8.34
N CYS A 148 3.60 -5.02 8.76
CA CYS A 148 4.73 -5.29 7.85
C CYS A 148 4.95 -6.80 7.59
N GLY A 149 4.11 -7.68 8.13
CA GLY A 149 4.23 -9.12 7.96
C GLY A 149 3.88 -9.59 6.56
N SER A 150 4.54 -10.67 6.12
CA SER A 150 4.25 -11.24 4.81
C SER A 150 2.88 -11.92 4.76
N PHE A 151 2.22 -11.84 3.62
CA PHE A 151 0.96 -12.54 3.34
C PHE A 151 0.98 -13.16 1.95
N ARG A 152 0.09 -14.14 1.72
CA ARG A 152 -0.18 -14.66 0.39
C ARG A 152 -1.27 -13.82 -0.27
N ASP A 153 -0.96 -13.24 -1.42
CA ASP A 153 -1.92 -12.49 -2.23
C ASP A 153 -3.14 -13.36 -2.57
N ALA A 154 -4.34 -12.85 -2.32
CA ALA A 154 -5.56 -13.65 -2.47
C ALA A 154 -5.92 -13.98 -3.93
N TRP A 155 -5.34 -13.27 -4.90
CA TRP A 155 -5.58 -13.51 -6.32
C TRP A 155 -4.50 -14.39 -6.97
N GLY A 156 -3.24 -13.99 -6.89
CA GLY A 156 -2.09 -14.66 -7.50
C GLY A 156 -1.37 -15.65 -6.59
N GLY A 157 -1.67 -15.68 -5.28
CA GLY A 157 -1.13 -16.66 -4.34
C GLY A 157 0.35 -16.47 -3.95
N CYS A 158 1.04 -15.48 -4.53
CA CYS A 158 2.45 -15.23 -4.23
C CYS A 158 2.63 -14.70 -2.80
N LEU A 159 3.75 -15.06 -2.18
CA LEU A 159 4.14 -14.49 -0.90
C LEU A 159 4.67 -13.08 -1.14
N TYR A 160 4.16 -12.12 -0.36
CA TYR A 160 4.50 -10.72 -0.50
C TYR A 160 4.59 -10.06 0.87
N ALA A 161 5.53 -9.13 1.04
CA ALA A 161 5.68 -8.31 2.24
C ALA A 161 5.36 -6.85 1.89
N PRO A 162 4.49 -6.15 2.63
CA PRO A 162 4.18 -4.75 2.40
C PRO A 162 5.41 -3.85 2.42
N MET A 163 5.83 -3.40 1.24
CA MET A 163 6.92 -2.43 1.10
C MET A 163 6.40 -0.99 1.09
N ARG A 164 5.11 -0.82 0.77
CA ARG A 164 4.49 0.47 0.44
C ARG A 164 3.68 1.07 1.59
N ALA A 165 3.73 2.39 1.77
CA ALA A 165 3.09 3.08 2.89
C ALA A 165 1.55 2.97 2.84
N LEU A 166 0.92 3.14 1.67
CA LEU A 166 -0.53 3.06 1.55
C LEU A 166 -1.05 1.64 1.86
N GLU A 167 -0.32 0.61 1.44
CA GLU A 167 -0.70 -0.76 1.72
C GLU A 167 -0.62 -1.07 3.23
N ARG A 168 0.40 -0.54 3.91
CA ARG A 168 0.52 -0.62 5.38
C ARG A 168 -0.58 0.17 6.09
N ILE A 169 -0.99 1.33 5.56
CA ILE A 169 -2.16 2.07 6.04
C ILE A 169 -3.43 1.23 5.92
N PHE A 170 -3.65 0.54 4.80
CA PHE A 170 -4.81 -0.35 4.68
C PHE A 170 -4.70 -1.58 5.60
N ALA A 171 -3.50 -2.12 5.83
CA ALA A 171 -3.29 -3.20 6.80
C ALA A 171 -3.55 -2.74 8.24
N ALA A 172 -3.23 -1.49 8.57
CA ALA A 172 -3.56 -0.85 9.84
C ALA A 172 -5.08 -0.74 10.05
N VAL A 173 -5.86 -0.39 9.02
CA VAL A 173 -7.33 -0.39 9.08
C VAL A 173 -7.89 -1.77 9.39
N ASP A 174 -7.38 -2.82 8.74
CA ASP A 174 -7.82 -4.21 9.00
C ASP A 174 -7.49 -4.64 10.43
N ALA A 175 -6.30 -4.28 10.91
CA ALA A 175 -5.88 -4.56 12.28
C ALA A 175 -6.79 -3.83 13.28
N TYR A 176 -7.05 -2.54 13.06
CA TYR A 176 -7.98 -1.76 13.87
C TYR A 176 -9.36 -2.40 13.92
N ALA A 177 -9.95 -2.72 12.76
CA ALA A 177 -11.26 -3.36 12.68
C ALA A 177 -11.31 -4.65 13.50
N SER A 178 -10.29 -5.50 13.35
CA SER A 178 -10.18 -6.76 14.10
C SER A 178 -10.06 -6.55 15.61
N ILE A 179 -9.24 -5.57 16.04
CA ILE A 179 -9.05 -5.20 17.45
C ILE A 179 -10.36 -4.71 18.07
N MET A 180 -11.13 -3.93 17.31
CA MET A 180 -12.40 -3.35 17.75
C MET A 180 -13.59 -4.30 17.59
N GLY A 181 -13.39 -5.52 17.09
CA GLY A 181 -14.47 -6.49 16.86
C GLY A 181 -15.39 -6.13 15.70
N LEU A 182 -14.91 -5.30 14.77
CA LEU A 182 -15.57 -4.95 13.51
C LEU A 182 -15.20 -5.96 12.43
N GLU A 183 -16.02 -6.07 11.37
CA GLU A 183 -15.69 -6.92 10.23
C GLU A 183 -14.52 -6.32 9.45
N ALA A 184 -13.39 -7.02 9.44
CA ALA A 184 -12.23 -6.70 8.61
C ALA A 184 -12.34 -7.38 7.24
N PRO A 185 -11.81 -6.76 6.17
CA PRO A 185 -11.65 -7.41 4.87
C PRO A 185 -10.96 -8.77 5.00
N ARG A 186 -11.54 -9.80 4.38
CA ARG A 186 -11.03 -11.18 4.48
C ARG A 186 -9.86 -11.45 3.53
N ARG A 187 -9.68 -10.61 2.52
CA ARG A 187 -8.69 -10.82 1.45
C ARG A 187 -7.57 -9.79 1.54
N LYS A 188 -6.35 -10.30 1.63
CA LYS A 188 -5.14 -9.50 1.48
C LYS A 188 -4.73 -9.51 0.01
N LEU A 189 -4.69 -8.34 -0.60
CA LEU A 189 -4.28 -8.16 -2.00
C LEU A 189 -3.03 -7.29 -2.05
N ARG A 190 -2.03 -7.73 -2.83
CA ARG A 190 -0.83 -6.94 -3.11
C ARG A 190 -1.22 -5.65 -3.81
N LEU A 191 -0.74 -4.52 -3.31
CA LEU A 191 -0.92 -3.20 -3.90
C LEU A 191 0.43 -2.62 -4.30
N GLU A 192 0.58 -2.26 -5.57
CA GLU A 192 1.74 -1.53 -6.07
C GLU A 192 1.28 -0.26 -6.78
N TYR A 193 2.10 0.79 -6.70
CA TYR A 193 1.76 2.06 -7.33
C TYR A 193 2.99 2.90 -7.61
N ALA A 194 2.93 3.68 -8.69
CA ALA A 194 3.88 4.72 -9.04
C ALA A 194 3.15 6.02 -9.33
N VAL A 195 3.46 7.06 -8.56
CA VAL A 195 2.79 8.37 -8.65
C VAL A 195 3.80 9.42 -9.10
N GLY A 196 3.56 10.00 -10.27
CA GLY A 196 4.30 11.13 -10.82
C GLY A 196 3.54 12.45 -10.74
N ARG A 197 4.03 13.46 -11.45
CA ARG A 197 3.33 14.77 -11.54
C ARG A 197 2.09 14.71 -12.43
N ASP A 198 2.17 13.94 -13.51
CA ASP A 198 1.16 13.87 -14.58
C ASP A 198 0.71 12.43 -14.85
N ARG A 199 1.39 11.44 -14.27
CA ARG A 199 1.12 10.02 -14.48
C ARG A 199 0.90 9.30 -13.16
N PHE A 200 -0.01 8.34 -13.19
CA PHE A 200 -0.27 7.42 -12.12
C PHE A 200 -0.40 6.01 -12.70
N TYR A 201 0.39 5.11 -12.14
CA TYR A 201 0.33 3.69 -12.42
C TYR A 201 0.02 2.96 -11.14
N ALA A 202 -0.80 1.92 -11.21
CA ALA A 202 -1.03 1.06 -10.06
C ALA A 202 -1.38 -0.36 -10.48
N ALA A 203 -1.11 -1.29 -9.58
CA ALA A 203 -1.39 -2.70 -9.78
C ALA A 203 -1.99 -3.32 -8.53
N VAL A 204 -2.87 -4.30 -8.75
CA VAL A 204 -3.41 -5.18 -7.71
C VAL A 204 -3.12 -6.63 -8.08
N GLY A 205 -2.59 -7.39 -7.14
CA GLY A 205 -2.20 -8.79 -7.34
C GLY A 205 -0.74 -8.94 -7.76
N CYS A 206 -0.29 -10.20 -7.88
CA CYS A 206 1.14 -10.50 -8.02
C CYS A 206 1.76 -10.24 -9.38
N ARG A 207 1.11 -10.69 -10.46
CA ARG A 207 1.67 -10.69 -11.81
C ARG A 207 0.56 -10.84 -12.85
N PRO A 208 0.73 -10.28 -14.07
CA PRO A 208 -0.24 -10.44 -15.15
C PRO A 208 -0.30 -11.90 -15.62
N GLU A 209 -1.32 -12.65 -15.19
CA GLU A 209 -1.54 -14.05 -15.54
C GLU A 209 -2.94 -14.30 -16.10
N GLY A 210 -3.01 -15.12 -17.15
CA GLY A 210 -4.25 -15.49 -17.82
C GLY A 210 -4.64 -14.55 -18.97
N LYS A 211 -5.91 -14.60 -19.35
CA LYS A 211 -6.47 -13.78 -20.44
C LYS A 211 -6.59 -12.32 -19.99
N ALA A 212 -6.20 -11.40 -20.86
CA ALA A 212 -6.32 -9.97 -20.62
C ALA A 212 -7.64 -9.39 -21.16
N SER A 213 -8.17 -8.41 -20.44
CA SER A 213 -9.25 -7.52 -20.85
C SER A 213 -8.80 -6.08 -20.63
N LYS A 214 -8.80 -5.28 -21.70
CA LYS A 214 -8.39 -3.86 -21.66
C LYS A 214 -9.60 -2.97 -21.87
N ILE A 215 -9.71 -1.93 -21.05
CA ILE A 215 -10.70 -0.86 -21.18
C ILE A 215 -10.05 0.50 -21.07
N ASN A 216 -10.55 1.43 -21.86
CA ASN A 216 -10.22 2.84 -21.76
C ASN A 216 -11.43 3.59 -21.18
N VAL A 217 -11.21 4.42 -20.15
CA VAL A 217 -12.22 5.30 -19.56
C VAL A 217 -11.64 6.70 -19.47
N GLY A 218 -12.14 7.61 -20.30
CA GLY A 218 -11.52 8.93 -20.46
C GLY A 218 -10.07 8.78 -20.92
N ASP A 219 -9.15 9.33 -20.16
CA ASP A 219 -7.71 9.24 -20.34
C ASP A 219 -7.04 8.18 -19.44
N ALA A 220 -7.84 7.36 -18.77
CA ALA A 220 -7.38 6.21 -18.01
C ALA A 220 -7.49 4.90 -18.83
N GLN A 221 -6.57 3.98 -18.55
CA GLN A 221 -6.55 2.63 -19.11
C GLN A 221 -6.47 1.61 -17.98
N ILE A 222 -7.29 0.57 -18.10
CA ILE A 222 -7.43 -0.50 -17.13
C ILE A 222 -7.21 -1.82 -17.86
N TRP A 223 -6.35 -2.66 -17.30
CA TRP A 223 -6.18 -4.04 -17.72
C TRP A 223 -6.53 -4.95 -16.57
N ILE A 224 -7.35 -5.95 -16.83
CA ILE A 224 -7.63 -7.03 -15.90
C ILE A 224 -7.17 -8.33 -16.55
N TYR A 225 -6.41 -9.11 -15.79
CA TYR A 225 -5.89 -10.42 -16.16
C TYR A 225 -6.54 -11.47 -15.28
N GLY A 226 -6.89 -12.61 -15.86
CA GLY A 226 -7.35 -13.77 -15.10
C GLY A 226 -7.85 -14.92 -15.97
N GLU A 227 -8.47 -15.91 -15.33
CA GLU A 227 -9.05 -17.10 -15.97
C GLU A 227 -10.37 -17.47 -15.30
N GLU A 228 -11.24 -18.19 -16.01
CA GLU A 228 -12.52 -18.73 -15.47
C GLU A 228 -13.47 -17.70 -14.82
N GLY A 229 -13.34 -16.42 -15.18
CA GLY A 229 -14.11 -15.31 -14.61
C GLY A 229 -13.56 -14.76 -13.29
N ALA A 230 -12.43 -15.28 -12.78
CA ALA A 230 -11.76 -14.77 -11.59
C ALA A 230 -10.61 -13.83 -11.95
N PRO A 231 -10.46 -12.67 -11.25
CA PRO A 231 -9.33 -11.77 -11.46
C PRO A 231 -8.08 -12.35 -10.79
N ARG A 232 -6.94 -12.25 -11.47
CA ARG A 232 -5.61 -12.64 -10.96
C ARG A 232 -4.69 -11.44 -10.79
N TYR A 233 -4.88 -10.43 -11.63
CA TYR A 233 -4.11 -9.19 -11.60
C TYR A 233 -4.87 -8.07 -12.28
N LEU A 234 -4.63 -6.85 -11.81
CA LEU A 234 -5.21 -5.64 -12.37
C LEU A 234 -4.09 -4.62 -12.50
N PHE A 235 -3.99 -3.98 -13.67
CA PHE A 235 -3.07 -2.89 -13.93
C PHE A 235 -3.85 -1.65 -14.36
N PHE A 236 -3.41 -0.51 -13.87
CA PHE A 236 -4.02 0.78 -14.08
C PHE A 236 -2.98 1.79 -14.57
N GLN A 237 -3.38 2.59 -15.55
CA GLN A 237 -2.64 3.75 -16.03
C GLN A 237 -3.59 4.94 -16.13
N GLY A 238 -3.22 6.08 -15.59
CA GLY A 238 -3.98 7.32 -15.72
C GLY A 238 -3.19 8.52 -15.21
N ARG A 239 -3.90 9.58 -14.80
CA ARG A 239 -3.32 10.73 -14.10
C ARG A 239 -3.44 10.60 -12.57
N PRO A 240 -2.64 11.35 -11.78
CA PRO A 240 -2.70 11.33 -10.31
C PRO A 240 -4.09 11.60 -9.73
N GLU A 241 -4.93 12.37 -10.41
CA GLU A 241 -6.31 12.67 -9.97
C GLU A 241 -7.20 11.42 -9.92
N HIS A 242 -6.83 10.34 -10.63
CA HIS A 242 -7.52 9.07 -10.58
C HIS A 242 -7.13 8.19 -9.38
N ALA A 243 -6.09 8.55 -8.63
CA ALA A 243 -5.60 7.74 -7.52
C ALA A 243 -6.66 7.46 -6.43
N PRO A 244 -7.44 8.46 -5.94
CA PRO A 244 -8.50 8.19 -4.97
C PRO A 244 -9.52 7.17 -5.47
N TRP A 245 -9.87 7.25 -6.75
CA TRP A 245 -10.80 6.32 -7.38
C TRP A 245 -10.22 4.90 -7.47
N PHE A 246 -8.97 4.75 -7.90
CA PHE A 246 -8.28 3.44 -7.91
C PHE A 246 -8.22 2.83 -6.51
N PHE A 247 -7.83 3.61 -5.50
CA PHE A 247 -7.71 3.11 -4.12
C PHE A 247 -9.07 2.72 -3.52
N ALA A 248 -10.15 3.41 -3.89
CA ALA A 248 -11.51 2.98 -3.53
C ALA A 248 -11.87 1.62 -4.14
N VAL A 249 -11.47 1.36 -5.39
CA VAL A 249 -11.66 0.07 -6.05
C VAL A 249 -10.82 -1.01 -5.39
N TYR A 250 -9.55 -0.74 -5.07
CA TYR A 250 -8.69 -1.65 -4.33
C TYR A 250 -9.32 -2.04 -2.97
N ASN A 251 -9.82 -1.06 -2.21
CA ASN A 251 -10.43 -1.33 -0.92
C ASN A 251 -11.71 -2.18 -1.04
N LEU A 252 -12.56 -1.89 -2.03
CA LEU A 252 -13.73 -2.72 -2.32
C LEU A 252 -13.34 -4.15 -2.73
N ALA A 253 -12.30 -4.27 -3.56
CA ALA A 253 -11.74 -5.55 -4.01
C ALA A 253 -11.10 -6.36 -2.88
N ARG A 254 -10.81 -5.77 -1.72
CA ARG A 254 -10.45 -6.52 -0.51
C ARG A 254 -11.68 -7.00 0.26
N ALA A 255 -12.74 -6.20 0.25
CA ALA A 255 -13.96 -6.46 1.02
C ALA A 255 -14.88 -7.54 0.42
N VAL A 256 -15.17 -7.51 -0.89
CA VAL A 256 -16.22 -8.36 -1.51
C VAL A 256 -15.82 -9.01 -2.84
N ASP A 257 -16.08 -10.31 -3.03
CA ASP A 257 -15.68 -11.06 -4.24
C ASP A 257 -16.30 -10.50 -5.53
N SER A 258 -17.50 -9.96 -5.40
CA SER A 258 -18.25 -9.31 -6.46
C SER A 258 -18.04 -7.79 -6.51
N ALA A 259 -16.96 -7.26 -5.91
CA ALA A 259 -16.60 -5.83 -5.94
C ALA A 259 -16.83 -5.18 -7.30
N PHE A 260 -16.46 -5.90 -8.36
CA PHE A 260 -16.48 -5.45 -9.74
C PHE A 260 -17.86 -5.52 -10.41
N LEU A 261 -18.91 -5.94 -9.71
CA LEU A 261 -20.30 -5.97 -10.18
C LEU A 261 -21.11 -4.77 -9.68
N TYR A 262 -20.59 -4.05 -8.68
CA TYR A 262 -21.28 -2.93 -8.05
C TYR A 262 -20.72 -1.60 -8.58
N ASP A 263 -21.47 -0.95 -9.49
CA ASP A 263 -21.34 0.43 -10.03
C ASP A 263 -20.98 0.54 -11.53
N PHE A 264 -21.97 0.84 -12.38
CA PHE A 264 -21.81 0.96 -13.83
C PHE A 264 -21.63 2.41 -14.34
N SER A 265 -21.41 3.38 -13.45
CA SER A 265 -21.28 4.76 -13.88
C SER A 265 -19.89 5.06 -14.48
N THR A 266 -19.85 5.67 -15.66
CA THR A 266 -18.60 6.14 -16.31
C THR A 266 -17.95 7.31 -15.59
N GLN A 267 -18.71 8.00 -14.73
CA GLN A 267 -18.23 9.02 -13.80
C GLN A 267 -17.88 8.45 -12.41
N GLY A 268 -18.04 7.14 -12.21
CA GLY A 268 -17.72 6.41 -10.97
C GLY A 268 -16.85 5.18 -11.25
N ARG A 269 -17.16 4.01 -10.67
CA ARG A 269 -16.30 2.80 -10.76
C ARG A 269 -16.45 1.98 -12.05
N GLY A 270 -17.22 2.48 -13.02
CA GLY A 270 -17.67 1.74 -14.20
C GLY A 270 -16.58 1.18 -15.11
N GLY A 271 -15.39 1.80 -15.18
CA GLY A 271 -14.30 1.29 -16.02
C GLY A 271 -13.77 -0.08 -15.61
N PHE A 272 -13.56 -0.28 -14.31
CA PHE A 272 -13.11 -1.56 -13.76
C PHE A 272 -14.20 -2.62 -13.88
N ASN A 273 -15.44 -2.21 -13.66
CA ASN A 273 -16.59 -3.10 -13.74
C ASN A 273 -16.82 -3.58 -15.17
N LEU A 274 -16.70 -2.71 -16.17
CA LEU A 274 -16.74 -3.11 -17.57
C LEU A 274 -15.60 -4.08 -17.92
N ALA A 275 -14.40 -3.89 -17.36
CA ALA A 275 -13.23 -4.73 -17.67
C ALA A 275 -13.41 -6.13 -17.09
N PHE A 276 -14.01 -6.21 -15.91
CA PHE A 276 -14.35 -7.45 -15.24
C PHE A 276 -15.53 -8.16 -15.88
N VAL A 277 -16.58 -7.42 -16.25
CA VAL A 277 -17.75 -7.93 -16.97
C VAL A 277 -17.35 -8.53 -18.31
N GLY A 278 -16.39 -7.92 -19.02
CA GLY A 278 -15.76 -8.51 -20.20
C GLY A 278 -15.12 -9.88 -19.93
N HIS A 279 -14.58 -10.10 -18.72
CA HIS A 279 -14.04 -11.39 -18.30
C HIS A 279 -15.14 -12.39 -17.91
N LEU A 280 -16.17 -11.95 -17.17
CA LEU A 280 -17.32 -12.78 -16.77
C LEU A 280 -18.15 -13.28 -17.95
N PHE A 281 -18.47 -12.41 -18.93
CA PHE A 281 -19.29 -12.81 -20.08
C PHE A 281 -18.59 -13.80 -21.02
N ARG A 282 -17.26 -13.88 -20.98
CA ARG A 282 -16.52 -14.90 -21.74
C ARG A 282 -16.80 -16.31 -21.22
N LYS A 283 -16.96 -16.48 -19.90
CA LYS A 283 -17.38 -17.75 -19.29
C LYS A 283 -18.78 -18.19 -19.72
N LEU A 284 -19.69 -17.23 -19.92
CA LEU A 284 -21.07 -17.50 -20.32
C LEU A 284 -21.24 -17.79 -21.83
N ARG A 285 -20.16 -17.66 -22.62
CA ARG A 285 -20.14 -17.93 -24.07
C ARG A 285 -19.43 -19.24 -24.44
N GLU A 286 -18.90 -19.95 -23.44
CA GLU A 286 -18.44 -21.34 -23.54
C GLU A 286 -19.61 -22.28 -23.18
#